data_AF-A0A6G3TQ31-F1
#
_entry.id   AF-A0A6G3TQ31-F1
#
_cell.length_a   1.000
_cell.length_b   1.000
_cell.length_c   1.000
_cell.angle_alpha   90.00
_cell.angle_beta   90.00
_cell.angle_gamma   90.00
#
_symmetry.space_group_name_H-M   'P 1'
#
loop_
_entity.id
_entity.type
_entity.pdbx_description
1 polymer ?
#
loop_
_entity_poly.entity_id
_entity_poly.type
_entity_poly.pdbx_seq_one_letter_code
_entity_poly.pdbx_strand_id
1 'polypeptide(L)'
;MNPASQRGSVDGLGSSLPIASMLPAVFADDDLALRFVAGLDDVLAPILNVLDCLDTYFDPALTPADFAQWLGTWVGAETDGTEAEPMLRAAVAAAARLHRVRGTLQGLSETVRLAFGVAPEITESGGAAWNARPLGPFPGRPRPQLHVALRLPEPRPVDVHRL
;
A
#
# COMPACT_ATOMS: atom_id res chain seq x y z
N MET A 1 -16.85 6.44 -12.56
CA MET A 1 -16.14 7.69 -12.25
C MET A 1 -16.25 7.87 -10.74
N ASN A 2 -15.21 7.44 -10.00
CA ASN A 2 -15.20 7.53 -8.53
C ASN A 2 -15.07 9.02 -8.18
N PRO A 3 -15.91 9.61 -7.31
CA PRO A 3 -15.72 11.00 -6.93
C PRO A 3 -14.32 11.12 -6.35
N ALA A 4 -13.46 11.92 -6.99
CA ALA A 4 -12.16 12.24 -6.43
C ALA A 4 -12.40 12.73 -4.99
N SER A 5 -11.77 12.06 -4.02
CA SER A 5 -11.78 12.50 -2.63
C SER A 5 -11.16 13.90 -2.61
N GLN A 6 -12.00 14.93 -2.56
CA GLN A 6 -11.52 16.31 -2.56
C GLN A 6 -10.91 16.57 -1.18
N ARG A 7 -9.58 16.58 -1.12
CA ARG A 7 -8.84 17.15 0.00
C ARG A 7 -9.07 18.65 -0.05
N GLY A 8 -9.88 19.19 0.84
CA GLY A 8 -10.33 20.57 0.81
C GLY A 8 -10.62 21.12 2.20
N SER A 9 -11.27 22.27 2.26
CA SER A 9 -11.70 22.88 3.51
C SER A 9 -12.61 21.92 4.29
N VAL A 10 -12.40 21.85 5.60
CA VAL A 10 -13.23 21.09 6.53
C VAL A 10 -13.85 22.09 7.49
N ASP A 11 -15.17 22.13 7.56
CA ASP A 11 -15.90 23.07 8.40
C ASP A 11 -15.50 22.90 9.87
N GLY A 12 -15.09 24.00 10.51
CA GLY A 12 -14.69 24.02 11.91
C GLY A 12 -13.33 23.38 12.21
N LEU A 13 -12.51 23.07 11.20
CA LEU A 13 -11.15 22.60 11.42
C LEU A 13 -10.26 23.76 11.90
N GLY A 14 -9.80 23.67 13.14
CA GLY A 14 -8.85 24.64 13.70
C GLY A 14 -7.43 24.46 13.16
N SER A 15 -6.72 25.57 12.96
CA SER A 15 -5.29 25.58 12.66
C SER A 15 -4.49 25.10 13.88
N SER A 16 -3.53 24.20 13.67
CA SER A 16 -2.56 23.78 14.71
C SER A 16 -1.51 24.86 14.99
N LEU A 17 -1.41 25.88 14.14
CA LEU A 17 -0.53 27.03 14.29
C LEU A 17 -1.31 28.36 14.11
N PRO A 18 -2.14 28.76 15.10
CA PRO A 18 -2.96 29.97 14.98
C PRO A 18 -2.11 31.24 14.84
N ILE A 19 -2.34 32.00 13.76
CA ILE A 19 -1.57 33.21 13.44
C ILE A 19 -1.76 34.31 14.48
N ALA A 20 -2.97 34.42 15.05
CA ALA A 20 -3.28 35.45 16.06
C ALA A 20 -2.26 35.48 17.22
N SER A 21 -1.76 34.30 17.63
CA SER A 21 -0.80 34.17 18.73
C SER A 21 0.63 34.65 18.38
N MET A 22 0.91 34.80 17.08
CA MET A 22 2.21 35.20 16.54
C MET A 22 2.24 36.67 16.08
N LEU A 23 1.12 37.39 16.24
CA LEU A 23 1.06 38.81 15.87
C LEU A 23 1.95 39.67 16.78
N PRO A 24 2.65 40.68 16.22
CA PRO A 24 3.30 41.69 17.02
C PRO A 24 2.31 42.38 17.97
N ALA A 25 2.78 42.80 19.15
CA ALA A 25 1.93 43.38 20.20
C ALA A 25 1.06 44.57 19.73
N VAL A 26 1.52 45.35 18.74
CA VAL A 26 0.76 46.47 18.17
C VAL A 26 -0.54 46.02 17.47
N PHE A 27 -0.67 44.75 17.08
CA PHE A 27 -1.84 44.18 16.41
C PHE A 27 -2.59 43.15 17.27
N ALA A 28 -2.10 42.84 18.47
CA ALA A 28 -2.62 41.74 19.28
C ALA A 28 -4.08 41.94 19.75
N ASP A 29 -4.48 43.19 19.96
CA ASP A 29 -5.83 43.56 20.42
C ASP A 29 -6.68 44.23 19.32
N ASP A 30 -6.21 44.25 18.07
CA ASP A 30 -6.94 44.86 16.95
C ASP A 30 -7.97 43.89 16.34
N ASP A 31 -9.27 44.21 16.45
CA ASP A 31 -10.36 43.35 15.97
C ASP A 31 -10.27 43.02 14.48
N LEU A 32 -9.89 43.99 13.65
CA LEU A 32 -9.78 43.78 12.21
C LEU A 32 -8.61 42.84 11.89
N ALA A 33 -7.46 43.06 12.52
CA ALA A 33 -6.29 42.21 12.35
C ALA A 33 -6.59 40.77 12.78
N LEU A 34 -7.22 40.58 13.95
CA LEU A 34 -7.59 39.27 14.47
C LEU A 34 -8.57 38.54 13.53
N ARG A 35 -9.62 39.21 13.05
CA ARG A 35 -10.58 38.62 12.11
C ARG A 35 -9.98 38.33 10.74
N PHE A 36 -9.07 39.17 10.28
CA PHE A 36 -8.36 38.95 9.01
C PHE A 36 -7.48 37.70 9.08
N VAL A 37 -6.67 37.55 10.13
CA VAL A 37 -5.79 36.37 10.27
C VAL A 37 -6.57 35.10 10.60
N ALA A 38 -7.73 35.20 11.27
CA ALA A 38 -8.62 34.05 11.47
C ALA A 38 -9.08 33.45 10.13
N GLY A 39 -9.42 34.29 9.14
CA GLY A 39 -9.74 33.80 7.80
C GLY A 39 -8.55 33.14 7.08
N LEU A 40 -7.31 33.55 7.38
CA LEU A 40 -6.11 32.87 6.88
C LEU A 40 -5.88 31.53 7.58
N ASP A 41 -6.12 31.46 8.89
CA ASP A 41 -6.06 30.22 9.66
C ASP A 41 -7.04 29.17 9.10
N ASP A 42 -8.27 29.58 8.73
CA ASP A 42 -9.26 28.69 8.11
C ASP A 42 -8.77 28.09 6.77
N VAL A 43 -8.05 28.89 5.97
CA VAL A 43 -7.49 28.44 4.67
C VAL A 43 -6.29 27.52 4.88
N LEU A 44 -5.45 27.78 5.88
CA LEU A 44 -4.23 27.02 6.15
C LEU A 44 -4.47 25.74 6.95
N ALA A 45 -5.53 25.69 7.78
CA ALA A 45 -5.80 24.57 8.67
C ALA A 45 -5.81 23.20 7.97
N PRO A 46 -6.42 23.01 6.78
CA PRO A 46 -6.37 21.73 6.08
C PRO A 46 -4.95 21.32 5.65
N ILE A 47 -4.10 22.29 5.27
CA ILE A 47 -2.71 22.03 4.88
C ILE A 47 -1.91 21.56 6.08
N LEU A 48 -2.03 22.28 7.20
CA LEU A 48 -1.35 21.93 8.44
C LEU A 48 -1.80 20.56 8.95
N ASN A 49 -3.10 20.27 8.91
CA ASN A 49 -3.63 18.95 9.28
C ASN A 49 -3.05 17.82 8.40
N VAL A 50 -2.88 18.03 7.09
CA VAL A 50 -2.22 17.03 6.22
C VAL A 50 -0.76 16.83 6.62
N LEU A 51 -0.04 17.89 6.96
CA LEU A 51 1.36 17.81 7.39
C LEU A 51 1.49 17.13 8.75
N ASP A 52 0.62 17.46 9.70
CA ASP A 52 0.58 16.89 11.05
C ASP A 52 0.21 15.40 11.04
N CYS A 53 -0.47 14.93 9.99
CA CYS A 53 -0.85 13.52 9.78
C CYS A 53 -0.16 12.89 8.57
N LEU A 54 0.99 13.42 8.12
CA LEU A 54 1.63 12.98 6.89
C LEU A 54 2.04 11.51 6.91
N ASP A 55 2.43 10.99 8.07
CA ASP A 55 2.79 9.59 8.26
C ASP A 55 1.64 8.63 7.90
N THR A 56 0.39 9.01 8.20
CA THR A 56 -0.80 8.20 7.90
C THR A 56 -1.00 7.98 6.40
N TYR A 57 -0.48 8.88 5.56
CA TYR A 57 -0.54 8.72 4.11
C TYR A 57 0.34 7.58 3.62
N PHE A 58 1.39 7.22 4.37
CA PHE A 58 2.29 6.10 4.04
C PHE A 58 1.90 4.78 4.71
N ASP A 59 0.90 4.79 5.59
CA ASP A 59 0.31 3.58 6.17
C ASP A 59 -0.85 3.07 5.29
N PRO A 60 -0.74 1.91 4.63
CA PRO A 60 -1.82 1.35 3.79
C PRO A 60 -3.12 1.08 4.56
N ALA A 61 -3.11 0.98 5.89
CA ALA A 61 -4.30 0.83 6.70
C ALA A 61 -5.07 2.15 6.91
N LEU A 62 -4.39 3.30 6.83
CA LEU A 62 -4.94 4.61 7.17
C LEU A 62 -5.09 5.54 5.96
N THR A 63 -4.21 5.38 4.98
CA THR A 63 -4.12 6.29 3.84
C THR A 63 -5.43 6.34 3.03
N PRO A 64 -5.83 7.47 2.42
CA PRO A 64 -7.00 7.52 1.57
C PRO A 64 -6.91 6.58 0.35
N ALA A 65 -8.05 6.06 -0.13
CA ALA A 65 -8.08 4.99 -1.14
C ALA A 65 -7.39 5.36 -2.47
N ASP A 66 -7.53 6.63 -2.90
CA ASP A 66 -6.86 7.18 -4.08
C ASP A 66 -5.33 7.23 -3.89
N PHE A 67 -4.88 7.58 -2.68
CA PHE A 67 -3.46 7.60 -2.33
C PHE A 67 -2.90 6.18 -2.18
N ALA A 68 -3.68 5.22 -1.65
CA ALA A 68 -3.32 3.81 -1.64
C ALA A 68 -3.07 3.29 -3.07
N GLN A 69 -3.95 3.66 -4.02
CA GLN A 69 -3.77 3.29 -5.43
C GLN A 69 -2.49 3.88 -6.00
N TRP A 70 -2.21 5.16 -5.72
CA TRP A 70 -0.95 5.79 -6.13
C TRP A 70 0.28 5.13 -5.48
N LEU A 71 0.25 4.88 -4.17
CA LEU A 71 1.32 4.18 -3.45
C LEU A 71 1.60 2.79 -4.04
N GLY A 72 0.56 2.07 -4.48
CA GLY A 72 0.71 0.79 -5.16
C GLY A 72 1.63 0.88 -6.38
N THR A 73 1.53 1.96 -7.15
CA THR A 73 2.44 2.20 -8.29
C THR A 73 3.88 2.46 -7.86
N TRP A 74 4.07 3.07 -6.69
CA TRP A 74 5.40 3.42 -6.18
C TRP A 74 6.13 2.22 -5.58
N VAL A 75 5.41 1.37 -4.82
CA VAL A 75 5.97 0.17 -4.20
C VAL A 75 6.00 -1.04 -5.14
N GLY A 76 5.45 -0.90 -6.35
CA GLY A 76 5.32 -2.00 -7.31
C GLY A 76 4.43 -3.12 -6.79
N ALA A 77 3.28 -2.78 -6.21
CA ALA A 77 2.25 -3.76 -5.88
C ALA A 77 1.71 -4.37 -7.19
N GLU A 78 1.65 -5.70 -7.26
CA GLU A 78 1.14 -6.42 -8.44
C GLU A 78 -0.40 -6.35 -8.46
N THR A 79 -0.94 -5.21 -8.88
CA THR A 79 -2.39 -4.92 -9.00
C THR A 79 -2.75 -4.46 -10.41
N ASP A 80 -3.91 -4.88 -10.93
CA ASP A 80 -4.43 -4.50 -12.25
C ASP A 80 -5.38 -3.29 -12.21
N GLY A 81 -5.68 -2.77 -11.02
CA GLY A 81 -6.54 -1.60 -10.80
C GLY A 81 -8.02 -1.93 -10.69
N THR A 82 -8.39 -3.21 -10.75
CA THR A 82 -9.78 -3.69 -10.59
C THR A 82 -10.06 -4.29 -9.21
N GLU A 83 -9.05 -4.31 -8.34
CA GLU A 83 -9.13 -4.86 -7.00
C GLU A 83 -10.12 -4.08 -6.12
N ALA A 84 -10.83 -4.82 -5.26
CA ALA A 84 -11.54 -4.19 -4.15
C ALA A 84 -10.54 -3.50 -3.21
N GLU A 85 -10.94 -2.38 -2.61
CA GLU A 85 -10.07 -1.56 -1.76
C GLU A 85 -9.32 -2.36 -0.65
N PRO A 86 -9.94 -3.31 0.07
CA PRO A 86 -9.20 -4.10 1.05
C PRO A 86 -8.06 -4.94 0.44
N MET A 87 -8.26 -5.45 -0.77
CA MET A 87 -7.24 -6.23 -1.48
C MET A 87 -6.10 -5.32 -1.96
N LEU A 88 -6.43 -4.15 -2.50
CA LEU A 88 -5.44 -3.13 -2.87
C LEU A 88 -4.55 -2.79 -1.66
N ARG A 89 -5.15 -2.44 -0.52
CA ARG A 89 -4.42 -2.10 0.71
C ARG A 89 -3.52 -3.23 1.19
N ALA A 90 -4.02 -4.47 1.17
CA ALA A 90 -3.24 -5.64 1.54
C ALA A 90 -2.05 -5.86 0.60
N ALA A 91 -2.23 -5.64 -0.71
CA ALA A 91 -1.16 -5.73 -1.70
C ALA A 91 -0.10 -4.66 -1.50
N VAL A 92 -0.48 -3.40 -1.30
CA VAL A 92 0.46 -2.31 -1.01
C VAL A 92 1.24 -2.59 0.27
N ALA A 93 0.58 -3.03 1.34
CA ALA A 93 1.22 -3.37 2.61
C ALA A 93 2.22 -4.54 2.48
N ALA A 94 1.91 -5.53 1.65
CA ALA A 94 2.75 -6.72 1.48
C ALA A 94 3.92 -6.51 0.50
N ALA A 95 3.81 -5.56 -0.44
CA ALA A 95 4.70 -5.43 -1.59
C ALA A 95 6.19 -5.45 -1.23
N ALA A 96 6.65 -4.55 -0.36
CA ALA A 96 8.07 -4.44 0.01
C ALA A 96 8.62 -5.72 0.64
N ARG A 97 7.79 -6.44 1.41
CA ARG A 97 8.17 -7.72 2.04
C ARG A 97 8.22 -8.84 1.02
N LEU A 98 7.24 -8.93 0.12
CA LEU A 98 7.19 -9.92 -0.95
C LEU A 98 8.35 -9.76 -1.94
N HIS A 99 8.74 -8.52 -2.25
CA HIS A 99 9.91 -8.25 -3.11
C HIS A 99 11.21 -8.84 -2.53
N ARG A 100 11.39 -8.83 -1.19
CA ARG A 100 12.58 -9.41 -0.55
C ARG A 100 12.68 -10.93 -0.66
N VAL A 101 11.55 -11.60 -0.81
CA VAL A 101 11.48 -13.07 -0.90
C VAL A 101 11.04 -13.55 -2.29
N ARG A 102 11.07 -12.65 -3.29
CA ARG A 102 10.69 -12.98 -4.66
C ARG A 102 11.57 -14.09 -5.21
N GLY A 103 10.97 -15.02 -5.96
CA GLY A 103 11.67 -16.18 -6.50
C GLY A 103 11.90 -17.33 -5.51
N THR A 104 11.37 -17.22 -4.28
CA THR A 104 11.38 -18.32 -3.31
C THR A 104 10.02 -19.02 -3.24
N LEU A 105 10.01 -20.26 -2.73
CA LEU A 105 8.77 -20.99 -2.44
C LEU A 105 7.84 -20.19 -1.50
N GLN A 106 8.41 -19.55 -0.48
CA GLN A 106 7.66 -18.72 0.46
C GLN A 106 7.02 -17.53 -0.25
N GLY A 107 7.81 -16.77 -1.01
CA GLY A 107 7.30 -15.60 -1.74
C GLY A 107 6.18 -15.97 -2.71
N LEU A 108 6.36 -17.04 -3.50
CA LEU A 108 5.34 -17.52 -4.41
C LEU A 108 4.05 -17.96 -3.67
N SER A 109 4.18 -18.71 -2.58
CA SER A 109 3.03 -19.15 -1.79
C SER A 109 2.24 -17.99 -1.21
N GLU A 110 2.92 -16.96 -0.72
CA GLU A 110 2.28 -15.79 -0.13
C GLU A 110 1.66 -14.85 -1.16
N THR A 111 2.30 -14.63 -2.32
CA THR A 111 1.71 -13.86 -3.42
C THR A 111 0.41 -14.49 -3.90
N VAL A 112 0.42 -15.81 -4.11
CA VAL A 112 -0.79 -16.55 -4.53
C VAL A 112 -1.87 -16.50 -3.44
N ARG A 113 -1.50 -16.67 -2.16
CA ARG A 113 -2.46 -16.54 -1.05
C ARG A 113 -3.06 -15.14 -0.97
N LEU A 114 -2.27 -14.10 -1.21
CA LEU A 114 -2.76 -12.74 -1.23
C LEU A 114 -3.79 -12.54 -2.35
N ALA A 115 -3.49 -13.01 -3.57
CA ALA A 115 -4.38 -12.85 -4.73
C ALA A 115 -5.67 -13.67 -4.64
N PHE A 116 -5.60 -14.90 -4.12
CA PHE A 116 -6.70 -15.87 -4.17
C PHE A 116 -7.31 -16.24 -2.81
N GLY A 117 -6.73 -15.74 -1.70
CA GLY A 117 -7.17 -16.04 -0.33
C GLY A 117 -6.85 -17.46 0.15
N VAL A 118 -6.27 -18.32 -0.68
CA VAL A 118 -5.96 -19.72 -0.37
C VAL A 118 -4.48 -20.04 -0.59
N ALA A 119 -3.91 -20.91 0.23
CA ALA A 119 -2.53 -21.35 0.06
C ALA A 119 -2.42 -22.32 -1.13
N PRO A 120 -1.45 -22.12 -2.05
CA PRO A 120 -1.20 -23.08 -3.13
C PRO A 120 -0.50 -24.35 -2.64
N GLU A 121 -0.75 -25.45 -3.35
CA GLU A 121 0.17 -26.58 -3.41
C GLU A 121 1.21 -26.28 -4.50
N ILE A 122 2.50 -26.25 -4.14
CA ILE A 122 3.59 -25.93 -5.08
C ILE A 122 4.53 -27.13 -5.18
N THR A 123 4.75 -27.61 -6.41
CA THR A 123 5.75 -28.66 -6.70
C THR A 123 6.69 -28.19 -7.81
N GLU A 124 7.98 -28.42 -7.64
CA GLU A 124 9.00 -27.99 -8.59
C GLU A 124 10.04 -29.10 -8.83
N SER A 125 10.66 -29.08 -10.00
CA SER A 125 11.56 -30.12 -10.50
C SER A 125 12.99 -30.09 -9.95
N GLY A 126 13.52 -28.94 -9.61
CA GLY A 126 14.88 -28.69 -9.16
C GLY A 126 15.14 -29.14 -7.72
N GLY A 127 16.22 -28.61 -7.17
CA GLY A 127 16.65 -28.90 -5.82
C GLY A 127 18.03 -28.34 -5.55
N ALA A 128 18.33 -28.12 -4.26
CA ALA A 128 19.66 -27.76 -3.79
C ALA A 128 20.11 -28.82 -2.79
N ALA A 129 21.23 -29.46 -3.07
CA ALA A 129 21.86 -30.45 -2.20
C ALA A 129 23.38 -30.25 -2.26
N TRP A 130 24.08 -30.76 -1.26
CA TRP A 130 25.54 -30.73 -1.23
C TRP A 130 26.10 -32.15 -1.34
N ASN A 131 27.29 -32.29 -1.92
CA ASN A 131 28.02 -33.55 -1.95
C ASN A 131 29.49 -33.30 -1.64
N ALA A 132 30.07 -34.16 -0.79
CA ALA A 132 31.50 -34.09 -0.44
C ALA A 132 32.43 -34.48 -1.60
N ARG A 133 31.91 -35.13 -2.65
CA ARG A 133 32.67 -35.56 -3.83
C ARG A 133 32.35 -34.68 -5.05
N PRO A 134 33.35 -34.34 -5.88
CA PRO A 134 33.10 -33.72 -7.18
C PRO A 134 32.16 -34.58 -8.03
N LEU A 135 31.28 -33.94 -8.79
CA LEU A 135 30.34 -34.60 -9.72
C LEU A 135 29.38 -35.61 -9.04
N GLY A 136 29.01 -35.36 -7.78
CA GLY A 136 27.92 -36.10 -7.13
C GLY A 136 26.58 -35.97 -7.87
N PRO A 137 25.57 -36.79 -7.53
CA PRO A 137 24.26 -36.73 -8.18
C PRO A 137 23.66 -35.33 -8.05
N PHE A 138 23.19 -34.79 -9.18
CA PHE A 138 22.45 -33.54 -9.18
C PHE A 138 21.05 -33.78 -8.60
N PRO A 139 20.61 -33.00 -7.60
CA PRO A 139 19.25 -33.11 -7.06
C PRO A 139 18.22 -32.68 -8.12
N GLY A 140 16.98 -33.13 -7.94
CA GLY A 140 15.86 -32.77 -8.80
C GLY A 140 15.71 -33.66 -10.05
N ARG A 141 15.05 -33.14 -11.07
CA ARG A 141 14.73 -33.78 -12.34
C ARG A 141 15.28 -32.95 -13.50
N PRO A 142 15.74 -33.57 -14.59
CA PRO A 142 16.42 -32.87 -15.68
C PRO A 142 15.51 -31.98 -16.54
N ARG A 143 14.18 -32.11 -16.42
CA ARG A 143 13.22 -31.27 -17.14
C ARG A 143 12.67 -30.21 -16.18
N PRO A 144 12.87 -28.90 -16.46
CA PRO A 144 12.35 -27.84 -15.61
C PRO A 144 10.82 -27.87 -15.62
N GLN A 145 10.24 -27.91 -14.42
CA GLN A 145 8.80 -27.86 -14.20
C GLN A 145 8.51 -27.15 -12.88
N LEU A 146 7.55 -26.23 -12.92
CA LEU A 146 6.90 -25.65 -11.75
C LEU A 146 5.40 -25.86 -11.91
N HIS A 147 4.77 -26.45 -10.91
CA HIS A 147 3.32 -26.64 -10.89
C HIS A 147 2.77 -26.02 -9.62
N VAL A 148 1.84 -25.09 -9.80
CA VAL A 148 1.12 -24.38 -8.75
C VAL A 148 -0.34 -24.81 -8.87
N ALA A 149 -0.86 -25.47 -7.85
CA ALA A 149 -2.25 -25.93 -7.81
C ALA A 149 -3.01 -25.19 -6.71
N LEU A 150 -4.22 -24.74 -7.03
CA LEU A 150 -5.14 -24.09 -6.09
C LEU A 150 -6.45 -24.86 -6.00
N ARG A 151 -7.00 -24.93 -4.79
CA ARG A 151 -8.35 -25.43 -4.54
C ARG A 151 -9.22 -24.25 -4.12
N LEU A 152 -9.99 -23.71 -5.06
CA LEU A 152 -10.92 -22.62 -4.82
C LEU A 152 -12.32 -23.17 -4.51
N PRO A 153 -13.06 -22.58 -3.55
CA PRO A 153 -14.44 -22.99 -3.28
C PRO A 153 -15.36 -22.76 -4.49
N GLU A 154 -15.16 -21.65 -5.19
CA GLU A 154 -15.94 -21.24 -6.37
C GLU A 154 -14.99 -20.71 -7.47
N PRO A 155 -14.39 -21.59 -8.28
CA PRO A 155 -13.47 -21.18 -9.33
C PRO A 155 -14.21 -20.48 -10.48
N ARG A 156 -13.70 -19.34 -10.92
CA ARG A 156 -14.23 -18.57 -12.06
C ARG A 156 -13.24 -18.60 -13.22
N PRO A 157 -13.69 -18.42 -14.48
CA PRO A 157 -12.79 -18.38 -15.64
C PRO A 157 -11.67 -17.35 -15.54
N VAL A 158 -11.93 -16.19 -14.91
CA VAL A 158 -10.94 -15.14 -14.70
C VAL A 158 -9.77 -15.57 -13.81
N ASP A 159 -9.99 -16.52 -12.91
CA ASP A 159 -8.97 -16.97 -11.96
C ASP A 159 -7.85 -17.75 -12.67
N VAL A 160 -8.11 -18.32 -13.86
CA VAL A 160 -7.11 -19.01 -14.70
C VAL A 160 -6.13 -18.02 -15.33
N HIS A 161 -6.55 -16.78 -15.58
CA HIS A 161 -5.70 -15.75 -16.19
C HIS A 161 -4.91 -14.91 -15.17
N ARG A 162 -5.20 -15.09 -13.87
CA ARG A 162 -4.57 -14.36 -12.76
C ARG A 162 -3.40 -15.10 -12.10
N LEU A 163 -3.10 -16.31 -12.58
CA LEU A 163 -2.09 -17.21 -12.04
C LEU A 163 -0.90 -17.34 -13.01
#